data_AF-A0A378RQC6-F1
#
_entry.id   AF-A0A378RQC6-F1
#
_cell.length_a   1.000
_cell.length_b   1.000
_cell.length_c   1.000
_cell.angle_alpha   90.00
_cell.angle_beta   90.00
_cell.angle_gamma   90.00
#
_symmetry.space_group_name_H-M   'P 1'
#
loop_
_entity.id
_entity.type
_entity.pdbx_description
1 polymer ?
#
loop_
_entity_poly.entity_id
_entity_poly.type
_entity_poly.pdbx_seq_one_letter_code
_entity_poly.pdbx_strand_id
1 'polypeptide(L)'
;MKTLGFKEKETGWVSFFSFLPDAYLRLGGTAFVIKDGNLWQQNDKSNPITNTFFGVKYPSKINTVFNEVQTDDKIFKTFVIEGSSSWDVEIKTNLTKTSLKATDFNKKESRYFAYLRGNEQEGDLNGNAQGVGICQSNNSDTLFFKRVSELTNVGDQLFKLDGDQSLLIGNIIDKSETSIRVDVNLVDSYNGFFILSSRNARIDGGEIRGYYADIEMINNDDKQVELFAINSNIVKSYV
;
A
#
# COMPACT_ATOMS: atom_id res chain seq x y z
N MET A 1 -15.14 -3.69 -21.20
CA MET A 1 -15.16 -4.89 -22.06
C MET A 1 -13.93 -5.72 -21.70
N LYS A 2 -14.02 -7.05 -21.62
CA LYS A 2 -12.90 -7.95 -21.29
C LYS A 2 -12.87 -9.09 -22.30
N THR A 3 -11.68 -9.61 -22.61
CA THR A 3 -11.51 -10.80 -23.44
C THR A 3 -11.56 -12.04 -22.56
N LEU A 4 -12.31 -13.06 -22.98
CA LEU A 4 -12.45 -14.33 -22.27
C LEU A 4 -11.64 -15.41 -22.98
N GLY A 5 -10.83 -16.15 -22.24
CA GLY A 5 -10.09 -17.32 -22.72
C GLY A 5 -10.81 -18.60 -22.37
N PHE A 6 -11.28 -19.34 -23.38
CA PHE A 6 -11.82 -20.69 -23.23
C PHE A 6 -10.71 -21.71 -23.35
N LYS A 7 -10.64 -22.65 -22.41
CA LYS A 7 -9.68 -23.76 -22.45
C LYS A 7 -10.44 -25.03 -22.79
N GLU A 8 -10.28 -25.49 -24.02
CA GLU A 8 -11.00 -26.66 -24.58
C GLU A 8 -10.88 -27.91 -23.71
N LYS A 9 -9.67 -28.18 -23.19
CA LYS A 9 -9.41 -29.34 -22.32
C LYS A 9 -10.25 -29.33 -21.04
N GLU A 10 -10.51 -28.15 -20.48
CA GLU A 10 -11.31 -28.00 -19.24
C GLU A 10 -12.77 -27.69 -19.55
N THR A 11 -13.14 -27.56 -20.83
CA THR A 11 -14.47 -27.17 -21.30
C THR A 11 -15.03 -25.91 -20.61
N GLY A 12 -14.15 -24.94 -20.30
CA GLY A 12 -14.52 -23.78 -19.50
C GLY A 12 -13.75 -22.50 -19.81
N TRP A 13 -14.33 -21.38 -19.40
CA TRP A 13 -13.68 -20.07 -19.41
C TRP A 13 -12.78 -19.95 -18.18
N VAL A 14 -11.46 -19.95 -18.39
CA VAL A 14 -10.47 -20.04 -17.30
C VAL A 14 -9.57 -18.81 -17.21
N SER A 15 -9.66 -17.89 -18.18
CA SER A 15 -8.78 -16.72 -18.22
C SER A 15 -9.54 -15.48 -18.65
N PHE A 16 -9.20 -14.36 -18.03
CA PHE A 16 -9.75 -13.05 -18.32
C PHE A 16 -8.60 -12.14 -18.69
N PHE A 17 -8.65 -11.57 -19.88
CA PHE A 17 -7.63 -10.65 -20.36
C PHE A 17 -8.22 -9.24 -20.46
N SER A 18 -7.45 -8.28 -19.97
CA SER A 18 -7.80 -6.86 -20.01
C SER A 18 -7.60 -6.24 -21.39
N PHE A 19 -6.79 -6.89 -22.23
CA PHE A 19 -6.48 -6.40 -23.57
C PHE A 19 -7.55 -6.83 -24.58
N LEU A 20 -7.84 -5.95 -25.53
CA LEU A 20 -8.94 -6.09 -26.50
C LEU A 20 -8.36 -6.06 -27.92
N PRO A 21 -7.96 -7.23 -28.45
CA PRO A 21 -7.42 -7.29 -29.80
C PRO A 21 -8.52 -7.34 -30.85
N ASP A 22 -8.14 -7.01 -32.09
CA ASP A 22 -9.08 -6.95 -33.20
C ASP A 22 -9.22 -8.31 -33.88
N ALA A 23 -8.13 -9.10 -33.91
CA ALA A 23 -8.14 -10.49 -34.38
C ALA A 23 -7.06 -11.35 -33.70
N TYR A 24 -7.33 -12.65 -33.63
CA TYR A 24 -6.38 -13.68 -33.20
C TYR A 24 -5.96 -14.54 -34.40
N LEU A 25 -4.69 -14.87 -34.47
CA LEU A 25 -4.08 -15.70 -35.51
C LEU A 25 -3.14 -16.71 -34.88
N ARG A 26 -2.91 -17.82 -35.58
CA ARG A 26 -1.95 -18.83 -35.17
C ARG A 26 -1.16 -19.31 -36.38
N LEU A 27 0.15 -19.44 -36.22
CA LEU A 27 1.03 -20.08 -37.20
C LEU A 27 1.87 -21.14 -36.47
N GLY A 28 1.62 -22.42 -36.77
CA GLY A 28 2.28 -23.53 -36.09
C GLY A 28 1.96 -23.55 -34.58
N GLY A 29 2.98 -23.45 -33.73
CA GLY A 29 2.83 -23.38 -32.27
C GLY A 29 2.71 -21.94 -31.72
N THR A 30 2.83 -20.93 -32.57
CA THR A 30 2.94 -19.53 -32.15
C THR A 30 1.61 -18.80 -32.33
N ALA A 31 1.19 -18.08 -31.30
CA ALA A 31 0.01 -17.25 -31.32
C ALA A 31 0.37 -15.81 -31.69
N PHE A 32 -0.43 -15.22 -32.57
CA PHE A 32 -0.32 -13.84 -33.03
C PHE A 32 -1.64 -13.12 -32.82
N VAL A 33 -1.55 -11.81 -32.70
CA VAL A 33 -2.68 -10.94 -32.44
C VAL A 33 -2.57 -9.70 -33.31
N ILE A 34 -3.68 -9.28 -33.92
CA ILE A 34 -3.76 -7.99 -34.63
C ILE A 34 -4.37 -6.96 -33.68
N LYS A 35 -3.70 -5.82 -33.56
CA LYS A 35 -4.18 -4.65 -32.82
C LYS A 35 -3.83 -3.37 -33.57
N ASP A 36 -4.84 -2.57 -33.90
CA ASP A 36 -4.73 -1.29 -34.62
C ASP A 36 -3.92 -1.43 -35.92
N GLY A 37 -4.17 -2.52 -36.66
CA GLY A 37 -3.49 -2.85 -37.92
C GLY A 37 -2.08 -3.45 -37.77
N ASN A 38 -1.53 -3.52 -36.56
CA ASN A 38 -0.20 -4.08 -36.29
C ASN A 38 -0.29 -5.55 -35.85
N LEU A 39 0.69 -6.35 -36.28
CA LEU A 39 0.83 -7.76 -35.89
C LEU A 39 1.73 -7.89 -34.65
N TRP A 40 1.24 -8.56 -33.63
CA TRP A 40 1.92 -8.80 -32.36
C TRP A 40 2.06 -10.29 -32.08
N GLN A 41 3.28 -10.75 -31.84
CA GLN A 41 3.53 -12.11 -31.35
C GLN A 41 3.23 -12.18 -29.85
N GLN A 42 2.52 -13.23 -29.42
CA GLN A 42 2.24 -13.48 -28.00
C GLN A 42 3.26 -14.47 -27.42
N ASN A 43 3.59 -14.30 -26.13
CA ASN A 43 4.52 -15.16 -25.39
C ASN A 43 5.87 -15.35 -26.09
N ASP A 44 6.44 -14.27 -26.63
CA ASP A 44 7.75 -14.28 -27.26
C ASP A 44 8.85 -14.54 -26.21
N LYS A 45 9.32 -15.79 -26.15
CA LYS A 45 10.36 -16.22 -25.21
C LYS A 45 11.72 -15.59 -25.47
N SER A 46 11.94 -15.01 -26.66
CA SER A 46 13.20 -14.34 -26.99
C SER A 46 13.24 -12.89 -26.50
N ASN A 47 12.08 -12.31 -26.18
CA ASN A 47 11.99 -10.96 -25.66
C ASN A 47 12.23 -10.95 -24.13
N PRO A 48 13.26 -10.24 -23.64
CA PRO A 48 13.53 -10.16 -22.21
C PRO A 48 12.51 -9.29 -21.46
N ILE A 49 11.73 -8.46 -22.17
CA ILE A 49 10.75 -7.54 -21.60
C ILE A 49 9.40 -8.26 -21.46
N THR A 50 8.98 -8.45 -20.23
CA THR A 50 7.72 -9.08 -19.84
C THR A 50 6.62 -8.04 -19.57
N ASN A 51 5.39 -8.53 -19.37
CA ASN A 51 4.19 -7.73 -19.05
C ASN A 51 3.92 -6.54 -19.99
N THR A 52 4.37 -6.62 -21.24
CA THR A 52 4.16 -5.59 -22.25
C THR A 52 3.19 -6.10 -23.30
N PHE A 53 2.05 -5.43 -23.44
CA PHE A 53 0.99 -5.78 -24.38
C PHE A 53 0.74 -4.59 -25.29
N PHE A 54 0.94 -4.78 -26.59
CA PHE A 54 0.73 -3.74 -27.61
C PHE A 54 1.50 -2.44 -27.36
N GLY A 55 2.74 -2.55 -26.85
CA GLY A 55 3.61 -1.42 -26.53
C GLY A 55 3.36 -0.77 -25.16
N VAL A 56 2.34 -1.21 -24.41
CA VAL A 56 2.04 -0.71 -23.07
C VAL A 56 2.50 -1.71 -22.02
N LYS A 57 3.28 -1.23 -21.03
CA LYS A 57 3.75 -2.04 -19.90
C LYS A 57 2.71 -2.01 -18.77
N TYR A 58 2.49 -3.17 -18.15
CA TYR A 58 1.61 -3.32 -17.00
C TYR A 58 2.35 -3.95 -15.82
N PRO A 59 1.98 -3.64 -14.57
CA PRO A 59 2.51 -4.34 -13.41
C PRO A 59 1.95 -5.77 -13.32
N SER A 60 2.75 -6.70 -12.80
CA SER A 60 2.23 -7.96 -12.27
C SER A 60 1.56 -7.70 -10.91
N LYS A 61 0.37 -8.27 -10.71
CA LYS A 61 -0.40 -8.15 -9.47
C LYS A 61 -0.84 -9.51 -8.95
N ILE A 62 -0.72 -9.72 -7.65
CA ILE A 62 -1.19 -10.92 -6.96
C ILE A 62 -2.00 -10.48 -5.75
N ASN A 63 -3.22 -11.00 -5.64
CA ASN A 63 -4.11 -10.72 -4.53
C ASN A 63 -4.44 -12.04 -3.83
N THR A 64 -4.28 -12.07 -2.51
CA THR A 64 -4.50 -13.28 -1.70
C THR A 64 -4.85 -12.90 -0.26
N VAL A 65 -5.22 -13.88 0.56
CA VAL A 65 -5.65 -13.66 1.95
C VAL A 65 -4.93 -14.61 2.89
N PHE A 66 -4.37 -14.09 3.98
CA PHE A 66 -3.95 -14.88 5.13
C PHE A 66 -5.08 -14.94 6.16
N ASN A 67 -5.54 -16.16 6.48
CA ASN A 67 -6.65 -16.38 7.41
C ASN A 67 -6.46 -17.69 8.19
N GLU A 68 -5.34 -17.81 8.89
CA GLU A 68 -5.00 -19.00 9.69
C GLU A 68 -5.78 -19.03 11.01
N VAL A 69 -6.81 -19.87 11.15
CA VAL A 69 -7.76 -19.90 12.30
C VAL A 69 -8.68 -18.67 12.34
N GLN A 70 -9.89 -18.82 11.81
CA GLN A 70 -10.79 -17.70 11.50
C GLN A 70 -11.40 -17.00 12.74
N THR A 71 -11.37 -17.63 13.91
CA THR A 71 -12.06 -17.13 15.12
C THR A 71 -11.21 -16.21 15.98
N ASP A 72 -9.89 -16.27 15.82
CA ASP A 72 -8.96 -15.54 16.68
C ASP A 72 -8.45 -14.28 15.98
N ASP A 73 -8.37 -13.17 16.72
CA ASP A 73 -7.60 -12.02 16.31
C ASP A 73 -6.10 -12.36 16.30
N LYS A 74 -5.43 -11.90 15.26
CA LYS A 74 -4.01 -12.18 15.01
C LYS A 74 -3.22 -10.91 15.00
N ILE A 75 -1.93 -11.04 15.24
CA ILE A 75 -0.94 -9.99 14.98
C ILE A 75 0.05 -10.53 13.96
N PHE A 76 0.17 -9.84 12.83
CA PHE A 76 1.11 -10.16 11.76
C PHE A 76 2.43 -9.43 12.03
N LYS A 77 3.54 -10.17 12.08
CA LYS A 77 4.86 -9.63 12.45
C LYS A 77 5.81 -9.46 11.28
N THR A 78 5.73 -10.34 10.29
CA THR A 78 6.68 -10.37 9.17
C THR A 78 5.97 -10.64 7.85
N PHE A 79 6.66 -10.32 6.76
CA PHE A 79 6.32 -10.78 5.42
C PHE A 79 7.55 -11.38 4.77
N VAL A 80 7.42 -12.60 4.25
CA VAL A 80 8.52 -13.34 3.64
C VAL A 80 8.10 -13.80 2.26
N ILE A 81 8.92 -13.49 1.27
CA ILE A 81 8.73 -13.89 -0.13
C ILE A 81 9.80 -14.93 -0.46
N GLU A 82 9.36 -16.10 -0.90
CA GLU A 82 10.22 -17.13 -1.49
C GLU A 82 10.11 -17.01 -3.01
N GLY A 83 11.14 -16.44 -3.64
CA GLY A 83 11.10 -16.08 -5.05
C GLY A 83 12.38 -15.41 -5.53
N SER A 84 12.38 -15.00 -6.79
CA SER A 84 13.56 -14.41 -7.44
C SER A 84 13.73 -12.91 -7.19
N SER A 85 12.67 -12.22 -6.74
CA SER A 85 12.65 -10.75 -6.54
C SER A 85 11.77 -10.34 -5.34
N SER A 86 12.03 -9.16 -4.77
CA SER A 86 11.11 -8.51 -3.82
C SER A 86 9.97 -7.78 -4.55
N TRP A 87 8.88 -7.52 -3.83
CA TRP A 87 7.64 -6.95 -4.36
C TRP A 87 7.19 -5.80 -3.46
N ASP A 88 6.45 -4.85 -4.02
CA ASP A 88 5.67 -3.93 -3.20
C ASP A 88 4.46 -4.69 -2.66
N VAL A 89 4.15 -4.52 -1.37
CA VAL A 89 3.10 -5.27 -0.69
C VAL A 89 2.23 -4.31 0.11
N GLU A 90 0.92 -4.34 -0.15
CA GLU A 90 -0.09 -3.74 0.72
C GLU A 90 -0.75 -4.85 1.53
N ILE A 91 -0.86 -4.64 2.84
CA ILE A 91 -1.49 -5.57 3.77
C ILE A 91 -2.61 -4.82 4.48
N LYS A 92 -3.83 -5.31 4.32
CA LYS A 92 -5.03 -4.73 4.94
C LYS A 92 -5.75 -5.79 5.74
N THR A 93 -6.10 -5.46 6.97
CA THR A 93 -6.94 -6.29 7.83
C THR A 93 -8.28 -5.59 8.05
N ASN A 94 -9.15 -6.16 8.88
CA ASN A 94 -10.37 -5.47 9.31
C ASN A 94 -10.14 -4.31 10.29
N LEU A 95 -8.95 -4.19 10.91
CA LEU A 95 -8.66 -3.16 11.92
C LEU A 95 -7.51 -2.21 11.55
N THR A 96 -6.53 -2.72 10.81
CA THR A 96 -5.24 -2.08 10.56
C THR A 96 -4.79 -2.26 9.12
N LYS A 97 -3.92 -1.37 8.64
CA LYS A 97 -3.33 -1.39 7.30
C LYS A 97 -1.83 -1.09 7.38
N THR A 98 -1.03 -1.69 6.53
CA THR A 98 0.39 -1.34 6.36
C THR A 98 0.86 -1.60 4.94
N SER A 99 2.04 -1.06 4.61
CA SER A 99 2.67 -1.22 3.31
C SER A 99 4.17 -1.50 3.42
N LEU A 100 4.67 -2.38 2.56
CA LEU A 100 6.09 -2.66 2.40
C LEU A 100 6.50 -2.31 0.96
N LYS A 101 7.60 -1.58 0.82
CA LYS A 101 8.22 -1.36 -0.49
C LYS A 101 9.16 -2.52 -0.81
N ALA A 102 9.43 -2.76 -2.08
CA ALA A 102 10.42 -3.76 -2.51
C ALA A 102 11.81 -3.55 -1.84
N THR A 103 12.14 -2.30 -1.49
CA THR A 103 13.38 -1.92 -0.78
C THR A 103 13.36 -2.19 0.72
N ASP A 104 12.20 -2.44 1.34
CA ASP A 104 12.11 -2.81 2.77
C ASP A 104 12.56 -4.26 3.00
N PHE A 105 12.62 -5.07 1.95
CA PHE A 105 13.01 -6.46 2.02
C PHE A 105 14.53 -6.64 2.02
N ASN A 106 15.02 -7.40 2.98
CA ASN A 106 16.40 -7.86 3.01
C ASN A 106 16.47 -9.29 2.47
N LYS A 107 17.36 -9.53 1.50
CA LYS A 107 17.62 -10.88 1.02
C LYS A 107 18.36 -11.67 2.09
N LYS A 108 17.72 -12.73 2.59
CA LYS A 108 18.27 -13.69 3.54
C LYS A 108 18.22 -15.06 2.88
N GLU A 109 19.38 -15.59 2.53
CA GLU A 109 19.50 -16.82 1.74
C GLU A 109 18.70 -16.71 0.43
N SER A 110 17.79 -17.66 0.17
CA SER A 110 16.92 -17.70 -1.00
C SER A 110 15.58 -16.98 -0.79
N ARG A 111 15.45 -16.14 0.24
CA ARG A 111 14.20 -15.48 0.62
C ARG A 111 14.36 -13.98 0.80
N TYR A 112 13.29 -13.24 0.55
CA TYR A 112 13.19 -11.82 0.85
C TYR A 112 12.38 -11.65 2.14
N PHE A 113 13.01 -11.10 3.17
CA PHE A 113 12.43 -10.97 4.50
C PHE A 113 12.23 -9.49 4.86
N ALA A 114 11.03 -9.15 5.33
CA ALA A 114 10.72 -7.84 5.91
C ALA A 114 9.92 -8.00 7.21
N TYR A 115 10.17 -7.09 8.16
CA TYR A 115 9.26 -6.88 9.29
C TYR A 115 8.11 -6.01 8.84
N LEU A 116 6.90 -6.27 9.35
CA LEU A 116 5.79 -5.36 9.14
C LEU A 116 6.07 -4.04 9.87
N ARG A 117 5.64 -2.94 9.24
CA ARG A 117 5.71 -1.59 9.82
C ARG A 117 4.48 -1.35 10.70
N GLY A 118 4.45 -0.19 11.36
CA GLY A 118 3.30 0.20 12.17
C GLY A 118 2.02 0.36 11.35
N ASN A 119 0.88 0.43 12.03
CA ASN A 119 -0.42 0.67 11.43
C ASN A 119 -0.47 2.04 10.73
N GLU A 120 -0.55 2.03 9.41
CA GLU A 120 -0.67 3.20 8.52
C GLU A 120 -2.15 3.50 8.16
N GLN A 121 -3.12 2.98 8.92
CA GLN A 121 -4.54 3.29 8.70
C GLN A 121 -4.81 4.77 9.01
N GLU A 122 -5.31 5.48 8.00
CA GLU A 122 -5.63 6.90 8.12
C GLU A 122 -6.69 7.14 9.20
N GLY A 123 -6.48 8.16 10.03
CA GLY A 123 -7.39 8.52 11.12
C GLY A 123 -7.32 7.59 12.33
N ASP A 124 -6.45 6.57 12.34
CA ASP A 124 -6.18 5.83 13.57
C ASP A 124 -5.24 6.63 14.48
N LEU A 125 -5.86 7.34 15.43
CA LEU A 125 -5.18 8.13 16.46
C LEU A 125 -4.93 7.34 17.76
N ASN A 126 -5.23 6.04 17.76
CA ASN A 126 -5.11 5.21 18.97
C ASN A 126 -3.64 4.90 19.27
N GLY A 127 -3.12 5.50 20.35
CA GLY A 127 -1.81 5.17 20.91
C GLY A 127 -0.61 5.91 20.30
N ASN A 128 -0.81 6.71 19.26
CA ASN A 128 0.23 7.49 18.56
C ASN A 128 -0.05 9.00 18.48
N ALA A 129 -1.19 9.46 19.02
CA ALA A 129 -1.61 10.86 18.99
C ALA A 129 -1.42 11.59 20.32
N GLN A 130 -1.18 12.89 20.24
CA GLN A 130 -1.01 13.80 21.38
C GLN A 130 -1.69 15.15 21.12
N GLY A 131 -2.19 15.76 22.19
CA GLY A 131 -2.75 17.11 22.13
C GLY A 131 -1.67 18.18 21.94
N VAL A 132 -1.82 19.01 20.90
CA VAL A 132 -1.02 20.24 20.75
C VAL A 132 -1.69 21.36 21.55
N GLY A 133 -3.00 21.54 21.35
CA GLY A 133 -3.79 22.57 22.02
C GLY A 133 -4.80 23.24 21.11
N ILE A 134 -5.44 24.30 21.61
CA ILE A 134 -6.39 25.11 20.85
C ILE A 134 -5.61 26.08 19.96
N CYS A 135 -5.88 26.04 18.65
CA CYS A 135 -5.32 26.98 17.68
C CYS A 135 -5.94 28.38 17.88
N GLN A 136 -5.09 29.40 17.96
CA GLN A 136 -5.51 30.80 18.18
C GLN A 136 -5.73 31.56 16.87
N SER A 137 -4.92 31.25 15.86
CA SER A 137 -5.02 31.83 14.53
C SER A 137 -4.16 31.02 13.57
N ASN A 138 -4.35 31.22 12.28
CA ASN A 138 -3.51 30.65 11.25
C ASN A 138 -3.28 31.66 10.13
N ASN A 139 -2.14 31.54 9.46
CA ASN A 139 -1.89 32.19 8.18
C ASN A 139 -1.98 31.13 7.06
N SER A 140 -1.33 31.37 5.92
CA SER A 140 -1.36 30.47 4.76
C SER A 140 -0.65 29.13 4.94
N ASP A 141 0.24 28.97 5.93
CA ASP A 141 1.01 27.73 6.13
C ASP A 141 1.35 27.42 7.59
N THR A 142 0.95 28.28 8.53
CA THR A 142 1.36 28.26 9.93
C THR A 142 0.15 28.41 10.85
N LEU A 143 0.06 27.52 11.84
CA LEU A 143 -0.89 27.53 12.95
C LEU A 143 -0.22 28.13 14.18
N PHE A 144 -0.91 29.02 14.89
CA PHE A 144 -0.42 29.67 16.10
C PHE A 144 -1.15 29.16 17.35
N PHE A 145 -0.39 28.94 18.41
CA PHE A 145 -0.84 28.37 19.68
C PHE A 145 -0.32 29.19 20.84
N LYS A 146 -0.98 29.08 22.00
CA LYS A 146 -0.46 29.66 23.25
C LYS A 146 0.89 29.04 23.65
N ARG A 147 1.01 27.73 23.46
CA ARG A 147 2.23 26.94 23.65
C ARG A 147 2.10 25.65 22.85
N VAL A 148 3.16 25.24 22.18
CA VAL A 148 3.31 23.95 21.51
C VAL A 148 4.02 22.98 22.45
N SER A 149 3.53 21.74 22.53
CA SER A 149 4.16 20.69 23.34
C SER A 149 5.54 20.31 22.78
N GLU A 150 6.51 20.05 23.66
CA GLU A 150 7.83 19.57 23.26
C GLU A 150 7.78 18.19 22.59
N LEU A 151 6.74 17.41 22.90
CA LEU A 151 6.54 16.07 22.36
C LEU A 151 6.09 16.07 20.88
N THR A 152 5.67 17.23 20.34
CA THR A 152 5.34 17.42 18.93
C THR A 152 6.61 17.58 18.11
N ASN A 153 6.79 16.76 17.07
CA ASN A 153 8.02 16.71 16.28
C ASN A 153 7.78 17.14 14.83
N VAL A 154 8.85 17.61 14.18
CA VAL A 154 8.84 17.83 12.73
C VAL A 154 8.70 16.47 12.03
N GLY A 155 7.76 16.39 11.08
CA GLY A 155 7.37 15.15 10.40
C GLY A 155 6.10 14.49 10.95
N ASP A 156 5.55 14.96 12.07
CA ASP A 156 4.26 14.49 12.58
C ASP A 156 3.10 14.98 11.70
N GLN A 157 1.99 14.25 11.68
CA GLN A 157 0.74 14.64 11.04
C GLN A 157 -0.13 15.46 11.99
N LEU A 158 -0.68 16.58 11.52
CA LEU A 158 -1.64 17.38 12.28
C LEU A 158 -3.07 17.06 11.90
N PHE A 159 -3.93 16.95 12.91
CA PHE A 159 -5.37 16.75 12.76
C PHE A 159 -6.14 17.83 13.53
N LYS A 160 -7.22 18.34 12.96
CA LYS A 160 -8.23 19.11 13.71
C LYS A 160 -9.29 18.18 14.25
N LEU A 161 -9.75 18.45 15.47
CA LEU A 161 -10.98 17.87 16.00
C LEU A 161 -12.15 18.78 15.68
N ASP A 162 -13.10 18.28 14.88
CA ASP A 162 -14.38 18.93 14.61
C ASP A 162 -15.50 18.01 15.11
N GLY A 163 -15.96 18.27 16.34
CA GLY A 163 -16.82 17.34 17.06
C GLY A 163 -16.13 15.99 17.31
N ASP A 164 -16.76 14.90 16.87
CA ASP A 164 -16.23 13.53 16.99
C ASP A 164 -15.33 13.12 15.80
N GLN A 165 -15.12 14.00 14.82
CA GLN A 165 -14.29 13.70 13.65
C GLN A 165 -12.91 14.33 13.72
N SER A 166 -11.88 13.52 13.48
CA SER A 166 -10.51 13.98 13.27
C SER A 166 -10.24 14.16 11.78
N LEU A 167 -9.92 15.38 11.35
CA LEU A 167 -9.64 15.71 9.95
C LEU A 167 -8.18 16.09 9.77
N LEU A 168 -7.50 15.47 8.81
CA LEU A 168 -6.09 15.73 8.50
C LEU A 168 -5.91 17.16 7.98
N ILE A 169 -4.91 17.85 8.51
CA ILE A 169 -4.49 19.18 8.06
C ILE A 169 -3.30 19.03 7.11
N GLY A 170 -2.22 18.40 7.57
CA GLY A 170 -0.97 18.25 6.83
C GLY A 170 0.17 17.76 7.73
N ASN A 171 1.38 17.68 7.19
CA ASN A 171 2.58 17.28 7.92
C ASN A 171 3.33 18.50 8.47
N ILE A 172 3.89 18.39 9.67
CA ILE A 172 4.71 19.44 10.28
C ILE A 172 6.05 19.53 9.56
N ILE A 173 6.37 20.71 9.01
CA ILE A 173 7.67 21.00 8.39
C ILE A 173 8.58 21.85 9.27
N ASP A 174 8.01 22.60 10.21
CA ASP A 174 8.76 23.38 11.18
C ASP A 174 7.93 23.66 12.45
N LYS A 175 8.58 23.90 13.59
CA LYS A 175 7.92 24.25 14.84
C LYS A 175 8.71 25.27 15.66
N SER A 176 7.97 26.09 16.40
CA SER A 176 8.48 26.93 17.48
C SER A 176 7.71 26.65 18.78
N GLU A 177 8.00 27.39 19.85
CA GLU A 177 7.24 27.29 21.10
C GLU A 177 5.77 27.71 20.97
N THR A 178 5.42 28.49 19.94
CA THR A 178 4.07 29.07 19.77
C THR A 178 3.51 28.90 18.36
N SER A 179 4.22 28.24 17.45
CA SER A 179 3.75 28.05 16.08
C SER A 179 4.16 26.70 15.50
N ILE A 180 3.36 26.20 14.57
CA ILE A 180 3.66 25.02 13.76
C ILE A 180 3.41 25.35 12.30
N ARG A 181 4.40 25.09 11.45
CA ARG A 181 4.30 25.24 9.99
C ARG A 181 4.02 23.89 9.35
N VAL A 182 3.11 23.85 8.38
CA VAL A 182 2.70 22.63 7.67
C VAL A 182 3.09 22.66 6.19
N ASP A 183 3.11 21.49 5.55
CA ASP A 183 3.45 21.31 4.13
C ASP A 183 2.31 21.66 3.15
N VAL A 184 1.15 22.09 3.65
CA VAL A 184 -0.01 22.46 2.85
C VAL A 184 -0.34 23.95 2.97
N ASN A 185 -1.04 24.47 1.96
CA ASN A 185 -1.63 25.80 2.05
C ASN A 185 -2.95 25.73 2.85
N LEU A 186 -3.01 26.45 3.96
CA LEU A 186 -4.19 26.54 4.81
C LEU A 186 -5.17 27.57 4.23
N VAL A 187 -6.28 27.08 3.68
CA VAL A 187 -7.35 27.91 3.11
C VAL A 187 -8.41 28.26 4.17
N ASP A 188 -8.65 27.35 5.12
CA ASP A 188 -9.64 27.50 6.17
C ASP A 188 -9.08 28.22 7.41
N SER A 189 -9.98 28.78 8.23
CA SER A 189 -9.61 29.25 9.57
C SER A 189 -9.68 28.11 10.58
N TYR A 190 -8.59 27.91 11.33
CA TYR A 190 -8.47 26.90 12.37
C TYR A 190 -8.61 27.48 13.78
N ASN A 191 -8.96 28.77 13.91
CA ASN A 191 -9.13 29.43 15.21
C ASN A 191 -10.22 28.75 16.05
N GLY A 192 -9.91 28.42 17.29
CA GLY A 192 -10.82 27.80 18.25
C GLY A 192 -10.87 26.27 18.17
N PHE A 193 -10.31 25.66 17.13
CA PHE A 193 -10.25 24.20 17.01
C PHE A 193 -9.13 23.61 17.86
N PHE A 194 -9.41 22.45 18.46
CA PHE A 194 -8.39 21.66 19.14
C PHE A 194 -7.59 20.85 18.11
N ILE A 195 -6.27 20.97 18.18
CA ILE A 195 -5.34 20.34 17.24
C ILE A 195 -4.60 19.21 17.95
N LEU A 196 -4.52 18.09 17.24
CA LEU A 196 -3.76 16.90 17.62
C LEU A 196 -2.56 16.74 16.67
N SER A 197 -1.48 16.21 17.22
CA SER A 197 -0.31 15.75 16.47
C SER A 197 -0.27 14.23 16.57
N SER A 198 -0.12 13.54 15.45
CA SER A 198 0.09 12.10 15.38
C SER A 198 1.48 11.83 14.83
N ARG A 199 2.23 10.94 15.49
CA ARG A 199 3.55 10.53 15.01
C ARG A 199 3.44 9.75 13.70
N ASN A 200 4.58 9.57 13.03
CA ASN A 200 4.66 8.79 11.81
C ASN A 200 4.17 7.35 12.07
N ALA A 201 3.02 7.03 11.49
CA ALA A 201 2.31 5.77 11.72
C ALA A 201 3.10 4.54 11.25
N ARG A 202 4.01 4.69 10.28
CA ARG A 202 4.89 3.61 9.83
C ARG A 202 5.93 3.23 10.88
N ILE A 203 6.37 4.19 11.71
CA ILE A 203 7.45 4.03 12.69
C ILE A 203 6.87 3.73 14.08
N ASP A 204 5.93 4.56 14.53
CA ASP A 204 5.36 4.53 15.88
C ASP A 204 3.91 3.99 15.91
N GLY A 205 3.38 3.54 14.77
CA GLY A 205 2.04 2.98 14.72
C GLY A 205 1.95 1.63 15.43
N GLY A 206 0.72 1.29 15.82
CA GLY A 206 0.41 0.04 16.50
C GLY A 206 0.70 -1.20 15.65
N GLU A 207 0.54 -2.37 16.27
CA GLU A 207 0.75 -3.65 15.61
C GLU A 207 -0.32 -3.92 14.53
N ILE A 208 0.07 -4.65 13.49
CA ILE A 208 -0.84 -5.05 12.42
C ILE A 208 -1.69 -6.22 12.90
N ARG A 209 -2.94 -5.93 13.28
CA ARG A 209 -3.85 -6.87 13.91
C ARG A 209 -5.17 -7.03 13.15
N GLY A 210 -5.76 -8.22 13.23
CA GLY A 210 -7.10 -8.50 12.72
C GLY A 210 -7.37 -10.00 12.53
N TYR A 211 -8.59 -10.34 12.10
CA TYR A 211 -9.00 -11.72 11.84
C TYR A 211 -8.35 -12.32 10.59
N TYR A 212 -8.09 -11.48 9.60
CA TYR A 212 -7.46 -11.87 8.35
C TYR A 212 -6.61 -10.73 7.83
N ALA A 213 -5.75 -11.04 6.86
CA ALA A 213 -5.00 -10.04 6.12
C ALA A 213 -5.21 -10.25 4.61
N ASP A 214 -5.87 -9.29 3.97
CA ASP A 214 -5.85 -9.12 2.52
C ASP A 214 -4.49 -8.60 2.10
N ILE A 215 -3.88 -9.28 1.14
CA ILE A 215 -2.55 -8.98 0.64
C ILE A 215 -2.65 -8.68 -0.84
N GLU A 216 -2.18 -7.50 -1.23
CA GLU A 216 -1.94 -7.14 -2.62
C GLU A 216 -0.44 -6.98 -2.83
N MET A 217 0.12 -7.72 -3.79
CA MET A 217 1.52 -7.63 -4.18
C MET A 217 1.62 -7.07 -5.60
N ILE A 218 2.52 -6.12 -5.81
CA ILE A 218 2.77 -5.48 -7.09
C ILE A 218 4.24 -5.59 -7.45
N ASN A 219 4.53 -5.96 -8.70
CA ASN A 219 5.88 -5.96 -9.25
C ASN A 219 5.90 -5.25 -10.62
N ASN A 220 6.87 -4.36 -10.77
CA ASN A 220 7.06 -3.50 -11.94
C ASN A 220 8.31 -3.87 -12.77
N ASP A 221 8.97 -5.00 -12.46
CA ASP A 221 10.17 -5.48 -13.14
C ASP A 221 9.88 -5.70 -14.64
N ASP A 222 10.89 -5.54 -15.48
CA ASP A 222 10.82 -5.87 -16.90
C ASP A 222 11.19 -7.33 -17.18
N LYS A 223 11.82 -8.03 -16.23
CA LYS A 223 12.24 -9.41 -16.40
C LYS A 223 11.23 -10.40 -15.86
N GLN A 224 11.40 -11.65 -16.30
CA GLN A 224 10.68 -12.78 -15.72
C GLN A 224 11.03 -12.90 -14.22
N VAL A 225 9.99 -12.95 -13.38
CA VAL A 225 10.11 -13.12 -11.93
C VAL A 225 9.38 -14.40 -11.53
N GLU A 226 9.97 -15.15 -10.60
CA GLU A 226 9.38 -16.35 -10.02
C GLU A 226 8.94 -16.08 -8.57
N LEU A 227 7.74 -16.53 -8.23
CA LEU A 227 7.20 -16.54 -6.88
C LEU A 227 6.76 -17.96 -6.53
N PHE A 228 7.37 -18.54 -5.51
CA PHE A 228 7.08 -19.90 -5.07
C PHE A 228 6.12 -19.92 -3.88
N ALA A 229 6.35 -19.04 -2.90
CA ALA A 229 5.53 -18.95 -1.70
C ALA A 229 5.62 -17.56 -1.06
N ILE A 230 4.60 -17.25 -0.28
CA ILE A 230 4.59 -16.12 0.66
C ILE A 230 4.25 -16.63 2.05
N ASN A 231 4.92 -16.09 3.06
CA ASN A 231 4.75 -16.50 4.45
C ASN A 231 4.70 -15.28 5.37
N SER A 232 4.07 -15.45 6.53
CA SER A 232 4.09 -14.47 7.61
C SER A 232 4.30 -15.19 8.94
N ASN A 233 5.03 -14.56 9.86
CA ASN A 233 4.98 -14.95 11.25
C ASN A 233 3.76 -14.29 11.90
N ILE A 234 2.85 -15.11 12.40
CA ILE A 234 1.57 -14.72 12.98
C ILE A 234 1.55 -15.16 14.44
N VAL A 235 1.12 -14.28 15.33
CA VAL A 235 0.88 -14.60 16.74
C VAL A 235 -0.57 -14.30 17.12
N LYS A 236 -1.12 -15.08 18.05
CA LYS A 236 -2.46 -14.83 18.57
C LYS A 236 -2.50 -13.51 19.37
N SER A 237 -3.51 -12.68 19.12
CA SER A 237 -3.84 -11.53 19.95
C SER A 237 -4.57 -12.02 21.21
N TYR A 238 -4.13 -11.56 22.39
CA TYR A 238 -4.70 -11.92 23.70
C TYR A 238 -5.47 -10.78 24.35
N VAL A 239 -5.75 -9.70 23.62
CA VAL A 239 -6.53 -8.56 24.09
C VAL A 239 -8.00 -8.93 24.19
#